data_AF-U3U1M8-F1
#
_entry.id   AF-U3U1M8-F1
#
_cell.length_a   1.000
_cell.length_b   1.000
_cell.length_c   1.000
_cell.angle_alpha   90.00
_cell.angle_beta   90.00
_cell.angle_gamma   90.00
#
_symmetry.space_group_name_H-M   'P 1'
#
loop_
_entity.id
_entity.type
_entity.pdbx_description
1 polymer ?
#
loop_
_entity_poly.entity_id
_entity_poly.type
_entity_poly.pdbx_seq_one_letter_code
_entity_poly.pdbx_strand_id
1 'polypeptide(L)'
;MHEPSVRRSLREWLHDSQMDLFDIHTGYSSGTYDLGQRAWAEQLYLSICHYIQQHLDPSNRAHRPIIDELQERMADKIYVNFSLFQSMPDAWGIDQLFPVLPLEGLNKTPQRRAVLLDITCDSDGTIDHYVDGDGIATTMPMPEYDVDNPPMLGFFMVGAYQEILGNMNNLFGDTEAVDVFAFPDGSVEVPLSDEGDTVADML
;
A
#
# COMPACT_ATOMS: atom_id res chain seq x y z
N MET A 1 45.56 -2.51 14.03
CA MET A 1 44.11 -2.29 13.88
C MET A 1 43.94 -0.87 13.36
N HIS A 2 43.75 -0.72 12.05
CA HIS A 2 43.31 0.56 11.50
C HIS A 2 41.80 0.64 11.71
N GLU A 3 41.34 1.54 12.57
CA GLU A 3 39.96 2.00 12.48
C GLU A 3 39.80 2.69 11.12
N PRO A 4 38.86 2.26 10.26
CA PRO A 4 38.63 2.97 9.01
C PRO A 4 38.07 4.36 9.33
N SER A 5 38.88 5.39 9.10
CA SER A 5 38.64 6.79 9.44
C SER A 5 37.67 7.51 8.48
N VAL A 6 36.78 6.77 7.82
CA VAL A 6 35.73 7.34 6.96
C VAL A 6 34.42 6.70 7.37
N ARG A 7 33.62 7.44 8.15
CA ARG A 7 32.22 7.09 8.38
C ARG A 7 31.52 7.29 7.03
N ARG A 8 31.47 6.22 6.22
CA ARG A 8 30.76 6.20 4.93
C ARG A 8 29.35 6.73 5.14
N SER A 9 28.87 7.51 4.19
CA SER A 9 27.55 8.14 4.32
C SER A 9 26.45 7.08 4.20
N LEU A 10 25.32 7.26 4.89
CA LEU A 10 24.17 6.35 4.77
C LEU A 10 23.69 6.19 3.32
N ARG A 11 23.84 7.25 2.52
CA ARG A 11 23.54 7.25 1.10
C ARG A 11 24.46 6.33 0.30
N GLU A 12 25.75 6.33 0.61
CA GLU A 12 26.74 5.44 -0.01
C GLU A 12 26.42 3.99 0.32
N TRP A 13 26.09 3.68 1.58
CA TRP A 13 25.66 2.35 1.98
C TRP A 13 24.42 1.87 1.22
N LEU A 14 23.45 2.74 0.98
CA LEU A 14 22.27 2.40 0.20
C LEU A 14 22.65 2.05 -1.25
N HIS A 15 23.43 2.91 -1.91
CA HIS A 15 23.82 2.68 -3.31
C HIS A 15 24.69 1.43 -3.47
N ASP A 16 25.66 1.21 -2.57
CA ASP A 16 26.50 0.01 -2.56
C ASP A 16 25.60 -1.25 -2.46
N SER A 17 24.66 -1.24 -1.52
CA SER A 17 23.76 -2.39 -1.29
C SER A 17 22.81 -2.63 -2.46
N GLN A 18 22.36 -1.57 -3.15
CA GLN A 18 21.54 -1.69 -4.36
C GLN A 18 22.32 -2.33 -5.52
N MET A 19 23.58 -1.93 -5.69
CA MET A 19 24.45 -2.47 -6.73
C MET A 19 24.78 -3.94 -6.45
N ASP A 20 25.14 -4.28 -5.22
CA ASP A 20 25.42 -5.66 -4.82
C ASP A 20 24.20 -6.57 -5.02
N LEU A 21 22.99 -6.10 -4.66
CA LEU A 21 21.77 -6.88 -4.87
C LEU A 21 21.49 -7.11 -6.37
N PHE A 22 21.70 -6.09 -7.20
CA PHE A 22 21.54 -6.19 -8.66
C PHE A 22 22.51 -7.22 -9.27
N ASP A 23 23.78 -7.21 -8.83
CA ASP A 23 24.79 -8.16 -9.29
C ASP A 23 24.43 -9.60 -8.87
N ILE A 24 23.86 -9.79 -7.68
CA ILE A 24 23.39 -11.09 -7.20
C ILE A 24 22.18 -11.57 -8.00
N HIS A 25 21.22 -10.69 -8.33
CA HIS A 25 20.10 -11.03 -9.20
C HIS A 25 20.54 -11.42 -10.62
N THR A 26 21.51 -10.70 -11.18
CA THR A 26 22.11 -11.01 -12.49
C THR A 26 22.89 -12.34 -12.43
N GLY A 27 23.68 -12.54 -11.39
CA GLY A 27 24.43 -13.77 -11.16
C GLY A 27 23.52 -14.98 -10.95
N TYR A 28 22.40 -14.83 -10.23
CA TYR A 28 21.40 -15.89 -10.07
C TYR A 28 20.78 -16.27 -11.42
N SER A 29 20.38 -15.28 -12.23
CA SER A 29 19.76 -15.51 -13.54
C SER A 29 20.70 -16.21 -14.54
N SER A 30 22.02 -15.97 -14.41
CA SER A 30 23.06 -16.67 -15.19
C SER A 30 23.49 -18.02 -14.61
N GLY A 31 22.97 -18.41 -13.44
CA GLY A 31 23.31 -19.67 -12.76
C GLY A 31 24.60 -19.63 -11.94
N THR A 32 25.16 -18.43 -11.70
CA THR A 32 26.38 -18.22 -10.89
C THR A 32 26.10 -18.31 -9.38
N TYR A 33 24.91 -17.90 -8.95
CA TYR A 33 24.46 -17.98 -7.56
C TYR A 33 23.27 -18.91 -7.40
N ASP A 34 23.20 -19.59 -6.26
CA ASP A 34 22.05 -20.43 -5.89
C ASP A 34 20.92 -19.61 -5.24
N LEU A 35 19.78 -20.27 -5.01
CA LEU A 35 18.60 -19.65 -4.40
C LEU A 35 18.87 -19.23 -2.94
N GLY A 36 19.70 -19.95 -2.20
CA GLY A 36 20.01 -19.64 -0.80
C GLY A 36 20.82 -18.35 -0.69
N GLN A 37 21.80 -18.17 -1.58
CA GLN A 37 22.60 -16.95 -1.69
C GLN A 37 21.75 -15.75 -2.09
N ARG A 38 20.86 -15.93 -3.07
CA ARG A 38 19.90 -14.89 -3.47
C ARG A 38 18.99 -14.49 -2.30
N ALA A 39 18.39 -15.46 -1.62
CA ALA A 39 17.49 -15.20 -0.49
C ALA A 39 18.22 -14.48 0.65
N TRP A 40 19.45 -14.90 0.98
CA TRP A 40 20.26 -14.24 1.99
C TRP A 40 20.57 -12.79 1.63
N ALA A 41 20.93 -12.53 0.38
CA ALA A 41 21.23 -11.18 -0.10
C ALA A 41 20.01 -10.25 -0.06
N GLU A 42 18.84 -10.74 -0.48
CA GLU A 42 17.57 -9.99 -0.41
C GLU A 42 17.22 -9.61 1.03
N GLN A 43 17.37 -10.55 1.99
CA GLN A 43 17.11 -10.28 3.41
C GLN A 43 18.14 -9.32 4.03
N LEU A 44 19.41 -9.45 3.66
CA LEU A 44 20.46 -8.53 4.10
C LEU A 44 20.18 -7.12 3.60
N TYR A 45 19.82 -6.97 2.32
CA TYR A 45 19.47 -5.69 1.73
C TYR A 45 18.29 -5.02 2.44
N LEU A 46 17.20 -5.76 2.69
CA LEU A 46 16.05 -5.24 3.44
C LEU A 46 16.44 -4.82 4.86
N SER A 47 17.31 -5.58 5.52
CA SER A 47 17.83 -5.25 6.86
C SER A 47 18.67 -3.96 6.83
N ILE A 48 19.46 -3.75 5.78
CA ILE A 48 20.22 -2.51 5.58
C ILE A 48 19.27 -1.33 5.33
N CYS A 49 18.25 -1.48 4.48
CA CYS A 49 17.23 -0.45 4.25
C CYS A 49 16.53 -0.05 5.56
N HIS A 50 16.13 -1.02 6.37
CA HIS A 50 15.51 -0.78 7.68
C HIS A 50 16.46 -0.01 8.62
N TYR A 51 17.73 -0.40 8.68
CA TYR A 51 18.74 0.30 9.49
C TYR A 51 18.95 1.74 9.01
N ILE A 52 19.07 1.96 7.71
CA ILE A 52 19.25 3.29 7.12
C ILE A 52 18.04 4.17 7.45
N GLN A 53 16.82 3.66 7.29
CA GLN A 53 15.58 4.40 7.55
C GLN A 53 15.53 4.97 8.99
N GLN A 54 15.99 4.21 9.98
CA GLN A 54 16.05 4.66 11.39
C GLN A 54 17.07 5.77 11.65
N HIS A 55 18.06 5.93 10.78
CA HIS A 55 19.17 6.90 10.95
C HIS A 55 19.07 8.10 9.99
N LEU A 56 18.07 8.13 9.11
CA LEU A 56 17.80 9.29 8.27
C LEU A 56 17.16 10.41 9.09
N ASP A 57 17.50 11.64 8.71
CA ASP A 57 17.04 12.86 9.35
C ASP A 57 16.11 13.61 8.38
N PRO A 58 14.79 13.70 8.65
CA PRO A 58 13.83 14.41 7.79
C PRO A 58 14.12 15.90 7.61
N SER A 59 14.84 16.51 8.56
CA SER A 59 15.25 17.93 8.48
C SER A 59 16.36 18.15 7.47
N ASN A 60 17.16 17.12 7.17
CA ASN A 60 18.22 17.18 6.18
C ASN A 60 17.66 17.02 4.76
N ARG A 61 17.77 18.07 3.95
CA ARG A 61 17.30 18.09 2.56
C ARG A 61 17.89 16.97 1.69
N ALA A 62 19.11 16.53 1.96
CA ALA A 62 19.74 15.45 1.20
C ALA A 62 19.16 14.06 1.53
N HIS A 63 18.55 13.91 2.71
CA HIS A 63 17.95 12.64 3.15
C HIS A 63 16.52 12.47 2.66
N ARG A 64 15.76 13.56 2.46
CA ARG A 64 14.36 13.51 2.00
C ARG A 64 14.10 12.57 0.81
N PRO A 65 14.79 12.67 -0.34
CA PRO A 65 14.52 11.77 -1.45
C PRO A 65 14.79 10.29 -1.12
N ILE A 66 15.73 10.03 -0.20
CA ILE A 66 16.03 8.67 0.26
C ILE A 66 14.94 8.17 1.21
N ILE A 67 14.40 9.05 2.06
CA ILE A 67 13.27 8.74 2.93
C ILE A 67 12.07 8.35 2.07
N ASP A 68 11.74 9.14 1.05
CA ASP A 68 10.61 8.88 0.16
C ASP A 68 10.78 7.53 -0.57
N GLU A 69 11.97 7.28 -1.14
CA GLU A 69 12.30 6.01 -1.79
C GLU A 69 12.18 4.80 -0.83
N LEU A 70 12.70 4.93 0.39
CA LEU A 70 12.63 3.86 1.38
C LEU A 70 11.21 3.66 1.91
N GLN A 71 10.41 4.71 2.06
CA GLN A 71 9.02 4.61 2.48
C GLN A 71 8.19 3.83 1.46
N GLU A 72 8.41 4.06 0.17
CA GLU A 72 7.74 3.29 -0.89
C GLU A 72 8.20 1.84 -0.90
N ARG A 73 9.52 1.61 -0.81
CA ARG A 73 10.10 0.26 -0.84
C ARG A 73 9.74 -0.59 0.39
N MET A 74 9.62 0.05 1.55
CA MET A 74 9.33 -0.61 2.84
C MET A 74 7.85 -0.51 3.23
N ALA A 75 6.99 -0.03 2.33
CA ALA A 75 5.55 0.05 2.59
C ALA A 75 4.95 -1.34 2.77
N ASP A 76 4.01 -1.45 3.72
CA ASP A 76 3.22 -2.66 3.90
C ASP A 76 2.31 -2.85 2.68
N LYS A 77 2.18 -4.09 2.20
CA LYS A 77 1.20 -4.43 1.17
C LYS A 77 -0.05 -4.96 1.87
N ILE A 78 -1.14 -4.20 1.79
CA ILE A 78 -2.42 -4.57 2.41
C ILE A 78 -3.37 -5.01 1.31
N TYR A 79 -3.80 -6.27 1.39
CA TYR A 79 -4.83 -6.82 0.52
C TYR A 79 -6.20 -6.53 1.13
N VAL A 80 -7.02 -5.80 0.39
CA VAL A 80 -8.35 -5.35 0.80
C VAL A 80 -9.39 -6.23 0.14
N ASN A 81 -10.37 -6.69 0.90
CA ASN A 81 -11.44 -7.56 0.43
C ASN A 81 -12.48 -6.79 -0.41
N PHE A 82 -12.07 -6.37 -1.61
CA PHE A 82 -12.91 -5.75 -2.62
C PHE A 82 -12.32 -5.99 -4.02
N SER A 83 -12.98 -5.50 -5.07
CA SER A 83 -12.46 -5.46 -6.43
C SER A 83 -12.41 -4.01 -6.89
N LEU A 84 -11.23 -3.53 -7.31
CA LEU A 84 -11.03 -2.18 -7.82
C LEU A 84 -11.89 -1.95 -9.06
N PHE A 85 -11.95 -2.94 -9.94
CA PHE A 85 -12.70 -2.86 -11.20
C PHE A 85 -14.22 -2.81 -11.03
N GLN A 86 -14.70 -3.40 -9.93
CA GLN A 86 -16.12 -3.44 -9.60
C GLN A 86 -16.54 -2.16 -8.86
N SER A 87 -15.85 -1.81 -7.77
CA SER A 87 -16.28 -0.72 -6.89
C SER A 87 -15.66 0.64 -7.24
N MET A 88 -14.55 0.66 -7.99
CA MET A 88 -13.78 1.87 -8.30
C MET A 88 -13.25 1.92 -9.75
N PRO A 89 -14.09 1.71 -10.78
CA PRO A 89 -13.65 1.61 -12.17
C PRO A 89 -12.90 2.85 -12.68
N ASP A 90 -13.30 4.06 -12.26
CA ASP A 90 -12.61 5.30 -12.66
C ASP A 90 -11.19 5.41 -12.11
N ALA A 91 -10.87 4.74 -10.99
CA ALA A 91 -9.51 4.71 -10.46
C ALA A 91 -8.57 3.99 -11.44
N TRP A 92 -9.06 2.92 -12.06
CA TRP A 92 -8.34 2.18 -13.10
C TRP A 92 -8.39 2.86 -14.47
N GLY A 93 -9.56 3.39 -14.86
CA GLY A 93 -9.78 3.87 -16.22
C GLY A 93 -9.21 5.25 -16.54
N ILE A 94 -9.15 6.15 -15.55
CA ILE A 94 -8.78 7.56 -15.74
C ILE A 94 -7.90 8.12 -14.61
N ASP A 95 -7.27 7.27 -13.81
CA ASP A 95 -6.44 7.64 -12.65
C ASP A 95 -7.18 8.54 -11.64
N GLN A 96 -8.49 8.32 -11.47
CA GLN A 96 -9.30 9.12 -10.55
C GLN A 96 -8.85 8.91 -9.10
N LEU A 97 -8.63 10.02 -8.40
CA LEU A 97 -8.22 10.00 -7.00
C LEU A 97 -9.43 9.87 -6.07
N PHE A 98 -9.38 8.86 -5.20
CA PHE A 98 -10.34 8.68 -4.12
C PHE A 98 -9.63 8.82 -2.78
N PRO A 99 -10.16 9.61 -1.83
CA PRO A 99 -9.66 9.61 -0.47
C PRO A 99 -9.86 8.23 0.17
N VAL A 100 -8.77 7.63 0.62
CA VAL A 100 -8.76 6.35 1.34
C VAL A 100 -8.07 6.54 2.68
N LEU A 101 -8.71 6.04 3.75
CA LEU A 101 -8.17 6.15 5.11
C LEU A 101 -8.70 5.01 6.00
N PRO A 102 -7.96 4.64 7.06
CA PRO A 102 -8.48 3.76 8.10
C PRO A 102 -9.62 4.44 8.85
N LEU A 103 -10.65 3.67 9.20
CA LEU A 103 -11.81 4.19 9.96
C LEU A 103 -11.49 4.40 11.45
N GLU A 104 -10.38 3.85 11.92
CA GLU A 104 -9.96 3.86 13.31
C GLU A 104 -8.53 4.39 13.48
N GLY A 105 -8.19 4.89 14.66
CA GLY A 105 -6.83 5.29 15.00
C GLY A 105 -6.34 6.59 14.33
N LEU A 106 -7.23 7.35 13.67
CA LEU A 106 -6.94 8.63 13.01
C LEU A 106 -6.41 9.73 13.95
N ASN A 107 -6.58 9.56 15.25
CA ASN A 107 -6.03 10.46 16.28
C ASN A 107 -4.56 10.16 16.62
N LYS A 108 -3.98 9.09 16.08
CA LYS A 108 -2.57 8.71 16.29
C LYS A 108 -1.73 9.23 15.13
N THR A 109 -0.47 9.58 15.43
CA THR A 109 0.50 9.91 14.37
C THR A 109 0.79 8.68 13.51
N PRO A 110 0.80 8.79 12.18
CA PRO A 110 1.13 7.68 11.30
C PRO A 110 2.57 7.21 11.56
N GLN A 111 2.74 5.91 11.74
CA GLN A 111 4.06 5.28 11.97
C GLN A 111 4.51 4.45 10.78
N ARG A 112 3.56 4.02 9.94
CA ARG A 112 3.79 3.12 8.80
C ARG A 112 3.24 3.75 7.53
N ARG A 113 3.69 3.21 6.40
CA ARG A 113 3.17 3.51 5.07
C ARG A 113 2.68 2.19 4.47
N ALA A 114 1.59 2.25 3.72
CA ALA A 114 1.00 1.07 3.08
C ALA A 114 0.62 1.35 1.63
N VAL A 115 0.64 0.31 0.81
CA VAL A 115 0.00 0.28 -0.50
C VAL A 115 -1.16 -0.71 -0.43
N LEU A 116 -2.30 -0.28 -0.93
CA LEU A 116 -3.53 -1.06 -0.98
C LEU A 116 -3.63 -1.79 -2.31
N LEU A 117 -3.87 -3.09 -2.22
CA LEU A 117 -4.13 -3.97 -3.34
C LEU A 117 -5.51 -4.59 -3.12
N ASP A 118 -6.25 -4.82 -4.19
CA ASP A 118 -7.46 -5.61 -4.15
C ASP A 118 -7.12 -7.13 -4.13
N ILE A 119 -8.14 -7.99 -4.08
CA ILE A 119 -7.95 -9.46 -4.07
C ILE A 119 -8.07 -10.09 -5.47
N THR A 120 -8.06 -9.28 -6.52
CA THR A 120 -8.08 -9.80 -7.88
C THR A 120 -6.73 -10.42 -8.24
N CYS A 121 -6.73 -11.23 -9.31
CA CYS A 121 -5.51 -11.82 -9.85
C CYS A 121 -4.77 -10.86 -10.78
N ASP A 122 -5.31 -9.65 -10.98
CA ASP A 122 -4.75 -8.65 -11.87
C ASP A 122 -3.78 -7.74 -11.11
N SER A 123 -2.61 -7.48 -11.70
CA SER A 123 -1.65 -6.54 -11.12
C SER A 123 -2.15 -5.09 -11.16
N ASP A 124 -3.12 -4.78 -12.02
CA ASP A 124 -3.75 -3.46 -12.11
C ASP A 124 -4.75 -3.22 -10.96
N GLY A 125 -5.05 -4.24 -10.14
CA GLY A 125 -5.88 -4.15 -8.95
C GLY A 125 -5.20 -3.44 -7.78
N THR A 126 -4.54 -2.31 -8.03
CA THR A 126 -3.78 -1.54 -7.02
C THR A 126 -4.18 -0.08 -7.02
N ILE A 127 -4.08 0.57 -5.85
CA ILE A 127 -4.24 2.02 -5.76
C ILE A 127 -2.86 2.67 -5.80
N ASP A 128 -2.62 3.43 -6.87
CA ASP A 128 -1.31 4.03 -7.14
C ASP A 128 -1.08 5.34 -6.37
N HIS A 129 -2.16 6.05 -6.05
CA HIS A 129 -2.10 7.41 -5.54
C HIS A 129 -3.06 7.62 -4.37
N TYR A 130 -2.53 8.23 -3.31
CA TYR A 130 -3.23 8.49 -2.07
C TYR A 130 -3.23 9.99 -1.78
N VAL A 131 -4.34 10.47 -1.23
CA VAL A 131 -4.44 11.84 -0.72
C VAL A 131 -3.65 11.94 0.59
N ASP A 132 -2.64 12.81 0.60
CA ASP A 132 -1.83 13.15 1.78
C ASP A 132 -1.91 14.67 2.04
N GLY A 133 -1.69 15.12 3.28
CA GLY A 133 -1.99 16.49 3.69
C GLY A 133 -1.37 17.59 2.80
N ASP A 134 -0.19 17.34 2.25
CA ASP A 134 0.56 18.26 1.39
C ASP A 134 0.36 17.99 -0.13
N GLY A 135 -0.42 16.97 -0.52
CA GLY A 135 -0.66 16.64 -1.93
C GLY A 135 -1.03 15.18 -2.19
N ILE A 136 -0.35 14.57 -3.15
CA ILE A 136 -0.56 13.18 -3.55
C ILE A 136 0.72 12.40 -3.25
N ALA A 137 0.57 11.22 -2.65
CA ALA A 137 1.67 10.31 -2.38
C ALA A 137 1.44 8.95 -3.03
N THR A 138 2.52 8.19 -3.26
CA THR A 138 2.49 6.81 -3.79
C THR A 138 2.18 5.76 -2.72
N THR A 139 2.06 6.19 -1.46
CA THR A 139 1.77 5.32 -0.32
C THR A 139 0.81 6.01 0.64
N MET A 140 0.00 5.22 1.35
CA MET A 140 -0.95 5.70 2.35
C MET A 140 -0.31 5.75 3.74
N PRO A 141 -0.42 6.87 4.49
CA PRO A 141 -0.05 6.90 5.90
C PRO A 141 -0.97 6.04 6.75
N MET A 142 -0.40 5.17 7.57
CA MET A 142 -1.14 4.30 8.49
C MET A 142 -0.65 4.46 9.93
N PRO A 143 -1.58 4.50 10.91
CA PRO A 143 -1.22 4.35 12.31
C PRO A 143 -0.64 2.95 12.54
N GLU A 144 0.05 2.73 13.66
CA GLU A 144 0.42 1.37 14.05
C GLU A 144 -0.86 0.54 14.26
N TYR A 145 -0.90 -0.65 13.63
CA TYR A 145 -2.03 -1.57 13.68
C TYR A 145 -1.58 -2.99 14.00
N ASP A 146 -2.52 -3.81 14.49
CA ASP A 146 -2.30 -5.24 14.70
C ASP A 146 -2.39 -5.96 13.35
N VAL A 147 -1.34 -6.70 12.98
CA VAL A 147 -1.29 -7.44 11.71
C VAL A 147 -2.33 -8.56 11.69
N ASP A 148 -2.65 -9.15 12.85
CA ASP A 148 -3.66 -10.19 12.97
C ASP A 148 -5.09 -9.62 12.98
N ASN A 149 -5.24 -8.32 13.22
CA ASN A 149 -6.52 -7.61 13.25
C ASN A 149 -6.38 -6.17 12.67
N PRO A 150 -6.20 -6.05 11.34
CA PRO A 150 -6.02 -4.75 10.70
C PRO A 150 -7.30 -3.91 10.77
N PRO A 151 -7.19 -2.57 10.73
CA PRO A 151 -8.34 -1.69 10.78
C PRO A 151 -9.16 -1.79 9.48
N MET A 152 -10.46 -1.51 9.58
CA MET A 152 -11.28 -1.31 8.40
C MET A 152 -10.84 -0.06 7.64
N LEU A 153 -10.94 -0.12 6.32
CA LEU A 153 -10.64 0.98 5.41
C LEU A 153 -11.94 1.55 4.85
N GLY A 154 -11.97 2.87 4.67
CA GLY A 154 -13.05 3.57 3.99
C GLY A 154 -12.55 4.19 2.69
N PHE A 155 -13.30 3.97 1.61
CA PHE A 155 -13.14 4.64 0.33
C PHE A 155 -14.23 5.71 0.21
N PHE A 156 -13.84 6.96 0.04
CA PHE A 156 -14.76 8.10 0.06
C PHE A 156 -14.86 8.75 -1.32
N MET A 157 -15.93 9.54 -1.51
CA MET A 157 -16.21 10.23 -2.78
C MET A 157 -16.50 9.28 -3.96
N VAL A 158 -16.98 8.07 -3.68
CA VAL A 158 -17.30 7.04 -4.69
C VAL A 158 -18.75 7.09 -5.20
N GLY A 159 -19.56 8.08 -4.79
CA GLY A 159 -21.01 8.09 -5.06
C GLY A 159 -21.45 8.53 -6.47
N ALA A 160 -20.52 8.79 -7.40
CA ALA A 160 -20.84 9.17 -8.77
C ALA A 160 -20.09 8.28 -9.75
N TYR A 161 -20.79 7.79 -10.79
CA TYR A 161 -20.30 6.88 -11.83
C TYR A 161 -19.91 5.47 -11.38
N GLN A 162 -19.34 5.30 -10.19
CA GLN A 162 -18.71 4.04 -9.77
C GLN A 162 -19.65 2.83 -9.78
N GLU A 163 -20.84 2.98 -9.18
CA GLU A 163 -21.79 1.87 -9.04
C GLU A 163 -22.24 1.28 -10.39
N ILE A 164 -22.48 2.14 -11.39
CA ILE A 164 -23.02 1.68 -12.69
C ILE A 164 -21.94 1.30 -13.70
N LEU A 165 -20.70 1.75 -13.50
CA LEU A 165 -19.57 1.48 -14.39
C LEU A 165 -18.76 0.24 -13.98
N GLY A 166 -19.06 -0.35 -12.82
CA GLY A 166 -18.40 -1.55 -12.32
C GLY A 166 -18.43 -2.70 -13.32
N ASN A 167 -17.33 -3.47 -13.35
CA ASN A 167 -17.26 -4.69 -14.14
C ASN A 167 -16.96 -5.91 -13.25
N MET A 168 -17.44 -7.08 -13.70
CA MET A 168 -17.31 -8.34 -12.99
C MET A 168 -15.93 -9.00 -13.23
N ASN A 169 -14.83 -8.26 -13.09
CA ASN A 169 -13.50 -8.85 -13.21
C ASN A 169 -13.35 -9.99 -12.19
N ASN A 170 -12.78 -11.12 -12.61
CA ASN A 170 -12.69 -12.34 -11.80
C ASN A 170 -14.04 -12.86 -11.25
N LEU A 171 -15.19 -12.48 -11.84
CA LEU A 171 -16.53 -12.82 -11.34
C LEU A 171 -16.82 -12.27 -9.93
N PHE A 172 -16.15 -11.19 -9.53
CA PHE A 172 -16.59 -10.40 -8.38
C PHE A 172 -17.77 -9.53 -8.82
N GLY A 173 -18.97 -9.89 -8.36
CA GLY A 173 -20.19 -9.13 -8.65
C GLY A 173 -20.41 -7.95 -7.71
N ASP A 174 -21.62 -7.43 -7.72
CA ASP A 174 -22.02 -6.24 -6.96
C ASP A 174 -21.84 -6.46 -5.44
N THR A 175 -21.41 -5.40 -4.75
CA THR A 175 -21.21 -5.41 -3.30
C THR A 175 -22.51 -5.10 -2.56
N GLU A 176 -22.70 -5.66 -1.37
CA GLU A 176 -23.82 -5.31 -0.49
C GLU A 176 -23.84 -3.80 -0.21
N ALA A 177 -25.02 -3.18 -0.34
CA ALA A 177 -25.24 -1.77 -0.14
C ALA A 177 -26.31 -1.53 0.93
N VAL A 178 -26.08 -0.54 1.79
CA VAL A 178 -27.00 -0.15 2.86
C VAL A 178 -27.22 1.35 2.87
N ASP A 179 -28.45 1.78 3.14
CA ASP A 179 -28.76 3.17 3.38
C ASP A 179 -28.65 3.46 4.87
N VAL A 180 -27.93 4.52 5.27
CA VAL A 180 -27.76 4.88 6.69
C VAL A 180 -28.48 6.19 6.99
N PHE A 181 -29.49 6.13 7.87
CA PHE A 181 -30.24 7.29 8.32
C PHE A 181 -29.88 7.63 9.77
N ALA A 182 -29.47 8.87 10.03
CA ALA A 182 -29.20 9.38 11.37
C ALA A 182 -30.25 10.41 11.78
N PHE A 183 -30.92 10.19 12.90
CA PHE A 183 -32.02 11.04 13.38
C PHE A 183 -31.57 12.01 14.49
N PRO A 184 -32.28 13.13 14.70
CA PRO A 184 -31.93 14.12 15.73
C PRO A 184 -31.98 13.58 17.17
N ASP A 185 -32.68 12.48 17.41
CA ASP A 185 -32.76 11.82 18.72
C ASP A 185 -31.56 10.89 19.00
N GLY A 186 -30.64 10.76 18.04
CA GLY A 186 -29.46 9.90 18.12
C GLY A 186 -29.72 8.45 17.69
N SER A 187 -30.93 8.11 17.23
CA SER A 187 -31.19 6.81 16.61
C SER A 187 -30.58 6.73 15.21
N VAL A 188 -30.16 5.51 14.84
CA VAL A 188 -29.59 5.19 13.53
C VAL A 188 -30.36 4.02 12.95
N GLU A 189 -30.87 4.18 11.74
CA GLU A 189 -31.51 3.11 10.96
C GLU A 189 -30.59 2.73 9.80
N VAL A 190 -30.45 1.42 9.56
CA VAL A 190 -29.60 0.85 8.51
C VAL A 190 -30.42 -0.18 7.72
N PRO A 191 -31.38 0.25 6.88
CA PRO A 191 -32.02 -0.66 5.94
C PRO A 191 -31.05 -1.13 4.85
N LEU A 192 -31.23 -2.38 4.44
CA LEU A 192 -30.56 -2.96 3.29
C LEU A 192 -31.09 -2.32 2.01
N SER A 193 -30.17 -1.90 1.14
CA SER A 193 -30.46 -1.29 -0.16
C SER A 193 -30.28 -2.33 -1.28
N ASP A 194 -29.15 -3.05 -1.24
CA ASP A 194 -28.82 -4.14 -2.17
C ASP A 194 -28.10 -5.27 -1.42
N GLU A 195 -28.43 -6.54 -1.71
CA GLU A 195 -27.81 -7.73 -1.10
C GLU A 195 -26.44 -8.03 -1.71
N GLY A 196 -26.15 -7.50 -2.90
CA GLY A 196 -24.98 -7.88 -3.69
C GLY A 196 -25.11 -9.26 -4.32
N ASP A 197 -24.15 -9.60 -5.16
CA ASP A 197 -24.19 -10.83 -5.95
C ASP A 197 -23.60 -12.04 -5.21
N THR A 198 -24.22 -13.19 -5.41
CA THR A 198 -23.66 -14.47 -4.98
C THR A 198 -22.88 -15.14 -6.11
N VAL A 199 -22.09 -16.17 -5.78
CA VAL A 199 -21.42 -17.01 -6.80
C VAL A 199 -22.43 -17.63 -7.77
N ALA A 200 -23.68 -17.89 -7.33
CA ALA A 200 -24.71 -18.45 -8.20
C ALA A 200 -25.24 -17.46 -9.23
N ASP A 201 -25.19 -16.15 -8.95
CA ASP A 201 -25.62 -15.10 -9.87
C ASP A 201 -24.59 -14.85 -10.98
N MET A 202 -23.33 -15.19 -10.71
CA MET A 202 -22.20 -15.05 -11.63
C MET A 202 -21.97 -16.25 -12.58
N LEU A 203 -22.66 -17.38 -12.37
CA LEU A 203 -22.48 -18.65 -13.11
C LEU A 203 -23.66 -18.98 -14.04
#